data_AF-A0A7S4SNR4-F1
#
_entry.id   AF-A0A7S4SNR4-F1
#
_cell.length_a   1.000
_cell.length_b   1.000
_cell.length_c   1.000
_cell.angle_alpha   90.00
_cell.angle_beta   90.00
_cell.angle_gamma   90.00
#
_symmetry.space_group_name_H-M   'P 1'
#
loop_
_entity.id
_entity.type
_entity.pdbx_description
1 polymer ?
#
loop_
_entity_poly.entity_id
_entity_poly.type
_entity_poly.pdbx_seq_one_letter_code
_entity_poly.pdbx_strand_id
1 'polypeptide(L)'
;EFSSQRLLLAWAVASAPVRPHAMVAKGRGAPIARRKLRTAMVLSMRKKEQASRGNDVEGAARLVTRRAEEVPVRERAGAPLVETEVRPEDWRTVEGKEIVVDLGRVAWLPDDWGQGVKTTKPIARSRAGFGGTYTVWISPKGRVFYHKPTIEEYLGRKLGPRDGFRGQLRLAQLQGKQTDEAAFFRILSPKERRVLPPASKLLFCVISARRATTPEGMNDIAVLQAQFEKAGVVPTWYVDRDSLKDYQKLGLKAVVGGGLTEARNRALQDAEKQGKACVQISDDISRWEYRHGKQAKGGGDDAANAAHAAATCHVVTPVAAARFILAKMRGVGGKDRPRLGGVYPLGCCSRAFNGEPVSRRHFILGDFFVADRSPVRFDRDMTLKEDYDFTCAHITRHGSVIRCNRMTVQAKHQTNSGGACSNRDKKGLEEQKNIGILFRKWPRAFRLHPTRKNEVVLHWLEPGAGKDGEPSTGAHRDPGPAKAGGKAVLKHTLKAKAVPAPAGRTAARFPPQAVLLPAKKSRTPYLVQRCRALAGKTVQVALDTFFFRNARGTKLKYLPRDLQYDLKSGFLTMAGH
;
A
#
# COMPACT_ATOMS: atom_id res chain seq x y z
N GLU A 1 -3.99 69.82 -4.78
CA GLU A 1 -4.84 68.61 -4.81
C GLU A 1 -5.33 68.34 -6.23
N PHE A 2 -5.54 67.06 -6.57
CA PHE A 2 -5.98 66.51 -7.86
C PHE A 2 -4.99 66.50 -9.04
N SER A 3 -4.10 65.50 -9.05
CA SER A 3 -3.61 64.88 -10.28
C SER A 3 -3.30 63.41 -10.03
N SER A 4 -4.24 62.51 -10.35
CA SER A 4 -4.02 61.04 -10.50
C SER A 4 -5.28 60.31 -11.01
N GLN A 5 -5.85 60.73 -12.16
CA GLN A 5 -6.96 59.97 -12.79
C GLN A 5 -6.90 59.84 -14.33
N ARG A 6 -5.71 59.98 -14.95
CA ARG A 6 -5.58 59.81 -16.42
C ARG A 6 -4.66 58.66 -16.89
N LEU A 7 -4.26 57.75 -16.00
CA LEU A 7 -3.32 56.66 -16.33
C LEU A 7 -3.92 55.24 -16.28
N LEU A 8 -5.26 55.11 -16.25
CA LEU A 8 -5.94 53.80 -16.11
C LEU A 8 -6.84 53.39 -17.28
N LEU A 9 -6.80 54.10 -18.42
CA LEU A 9 -7.69 53.81 -19.57
C LEU A 9 -6.99 53.56 -20.92
N ALA A 10 -5.66 53.35 -20.93
CA ALA A 10 -4.90 53.11 -22.17
C ALA A 10 -4.24 51.72 -22.27
N TRP A 11 -4.78 50.71 -21.58
CA TRP A 11 -4.25 49.33 -21.64
C TRP A 11 -5.35 48.27 -21.83
N ALA A 12 -6.33 48.58 -22.68
CA ALA A 12 -7.50 47.72 -22.90
C ALA A 12 -7.78 47.32 -24.36
N VAL A 13 -6.87 47.57 -25.31
CA VAL A 13 -7.07 47.17 -26.72
C VAL A 13 -5.77 46.66 -27.33
N ALA A 14 -5.57 45.34 -27.27
CA ALA A 14 -4.88 44.50 -28.27
C ALA A 14 -4.39 43.19 -27.63
N SER A 15 -5.26 42.18 -27.55
CA SER A 15 -4.88 40.76 -27.44
C SER A 15 -6.11 39.89 -27.64
N ALA A 16 -6.46 39.59 -28.89
CA ALA A 16 -7.41 38.53 -29.19
C ALA A 16 -6.82 37.18 -28.72
N PRO A 17 -7.60 36.32 -28.05
CA PRO A 17 -7.09 35.02 -27.60
C PRO A 17 -6.92 34.10 -28.80
N VAL A 18 -5.66 33.80 -29.14
CA VAL A 18 -5.32 32.67 -30.01
C VAL A 18 -5.84 31.40 -29.32
N ARG A 19 -6.81 30.72 -29.96
CA ARG A 19 -7.32 29.44 -29.49
C ARG A 19 -6.16 28.44 -29.47
N PRO A 20 -5.77 27.87 -28.31
CA PRO A 20 -4.77 26.83 -28.31
C PRO A 20 -5.36 25.61 -29.03
N HIS A 21 -4.73 25.20 -30.12
CA HIS A 21 -4.98 23.90 -30.72
C HIS A 21 -4.82 22.85 -29.62
N ALA A 22 -5.93 22.18 -29.28
CA ALA A 22 -5.93 21.07 -28.35
C ALA A 22 -5.13 19.93 -28.96
N MET A 23 -3.82 19.90 -28.69
CA MET A 23 -3.04 18.69 -28.86
C MET A 23 -3.66 17.63 -27.95
N VAL A 24 -4.31 16.64 -28.58
CA VAL A 24 -4.74 15.42 -27.93
C VAL A 24 -3.49 14.79 -27.30
N ALA A 25 -3.31 14.98 -26.00
CA ALA A 25 -2.20 14.44 -25.26
C ALA A 25 -2.26 12.91 -25.37
N LYS A 26 -1.43 12.32 -26.24
CA LYS A 26 -1.25 10.86 -26.34
C LYS A 26 -1.03 10.32 -24.93
N GLY A 27 -1.85 9.34 -24.57
CA GLY A 27 -2.12 8.91 -23.19
C GLY A 27 -0.87 8.83 -22.32
N ARG A 28 -0.88 9.54 -21.19
CA ARG A 28 0.16 9.46 -20.16
C ARG A 28 0.22 8.01 -19.67
N GLY A 29 1.21 7.25 -20.17
CA GLY A 29 1.39 5.84 -19.85
C GLY A 29 1.43 5.59 -18.33
N ALA A 30 0.87 4.45 -17.92
CA ALA A 30 0.72 4.05 -16.52
C ALA A 30 2.03 4.19 -15.71
N PRO A 31 1.93 4.41 -14.39
CA PRO A 31 3.10 4.46 -13.51
C PRO A 31 3.96 3.20 -13.64
N ILE A 32 5.27 3.38 -13.80
CA ILE A 32 6.23 2.29 -13.92
C ILE A 32 6.69 1.93 -12.50
N ALA A 33 6.41 0.70 -12.06
CA ALA A 33 6.79 0.22 -10.73
C ALA A 33 8.32 0.21 -10.49
N ARG A 34 8.75 0.39 -9.24
CA ARG A 34 10.17 0.37 -8.76
C ARG A 34 11.05 -0.67 -9.44
N ARG A 35 10.61 -1.93 -9.46
CA ARG A 35 11.36 -3.06 -10.04
C ARG A 35 11.61 -2.85 -11.54
N LYS A 36 10.69 -2.18 -12.24
CA LYS A 36 10.77 -1.96 -13.69
C LYS A 36 11.80 -0.91 -14.07
N LEU A 37 12.00 0.17 -13.30
CA LEU A 37 13.01 1.20 -13.61
C LEU A 37 14.44 0.66 -13.45
N ARG A 38 14.75 0.05 -12.30
CA ARG A 38 16.06 -0.57 -12.09
C ARG A 38 16.31 -1.71 -13.09
N THR A 39 15.30 -2.57 -13.34
CA THR A 39 15.42 -3.62 -14.36
C THR A 39 15.66 -3.04 -15.75
N ALA A 40 14.99 -1.94 -16.12
CA ALA A 40 15.21 -1.29 -17.41
C ALA A 40 16.59 -0.64 -17.54
N MET A 41 17.12 -0.04 -16.47
CA MET A 41 18.50 0.45 -16.41
C MET A 41 19.50 -0.70 -16.58
N VAL A 42 19.31 -1.81 -15.87
CA VAL A 42 20.15 -3.00 -16.02
C VAL A 42 20.08 -3.58 -17.45
N LEU A 43 18.89 -3.58 -18.05
CA LEU A 43 18.71 -4.01 -19.43
C LEU A 43 19.38 -3.05 -20.42
N SER A 44 19.34 -1.74 -20.19
CA SER A 44 19.99 -0.77 -21.08
C SER A 44 21.51 -0.89 -21.03
N MET A 45 22.09 -1.13 -19.85
CA MET A 45 23.52 -1.42 -19.72
C MET A 45 23.91 -2.65 -20.54
N ARG A 46 23.13 -3.73 -20.45
CA ARG A 46 23.37 -4.95 -21.25
C ARG A 46 23.26 -4.71 -22.75
N LYS A 47 22.28 -3.89 -23.17
CA LYS A 47 22.11 -3.51 -24.58
C LYS A 47 23.27 -2.69 -25.10
N LYS A 48 23.77 -1.70 -24.34
CA LYS A 48 24.94 -0.91 -24.74
C LYS A 48 26.17 -1.79 -24.96
N GLU A 49 26.38 -2.78 -24.09
CA GLU A 49 27.47 -3.76 -24.23
C GLU A 49 27.25 -4.76 -25.40
N GLN A 50 26.01 -4.98 -25.83
CA GLN A 50 25.71 -5.76 -27.03
C GLN A 50 25.89 -4.97 -28.32
N ALA A 51 25.47 -3.70 -28.33
CA ALA A 51 25.63 -2.80 -29.45
C ALA A 51 27.12 -2.56 -29.74
N SER A 52 27.96 -2.45 -28.71
CA SER A 52 29.42 -2.41 -28.87
C SER A 52 30.02 -3.70 -29.44
N ARG A 53 29.22 -4.78 -29.57
CA ARG A 53 29.59 -6.06 -30.20
C ARG A 53 28.84 -6.29 -31.53
N GLY A 54 28.16 -5.28 -32.07
CA GLY A 54 27.48 -5.36 -33.37
C GLY A 54 26.10 -6.03 -33.37
N ASN A 55 25.48 -6.28 -32.21
CA ASN A 55 24.12 -6.84 -32.15
C ASN A 55 23.07 -5.73 -32.06
N ASP A 56 22.12 -5.70 -32.99
CA ASP A 56 20.96 -4.80 -32.94
C ASP A 56 19.91 -5.31 -31.93
N VAL A 57 19.32 -4.39 -31.15
CA VAL A 57 18.35 -4.75 -30.10
C VAL A 57 17.12 -3.85 -30.16
N GLU A 58 16.30 -4.03 -31.19
CA GLU A 58 15.02 -3.36 -31.34
C GLU A 58 13.94 -3.82 -30.32
N GLY A 59 13.03 -2.91 -29.96
CA GLY A 59 11.82 -3.21 -29.19
C GLY A 59 11.59 -2.39 -27.90
N ALA A 60 10.38 -2.54 -27.34
CA ALA A 60 9.68 -1.79 -26.29
C ALA A 60 10.45 -1.39 -24.99
N ALA A 61 11.71 -1.81 -24.83
CA ALA A 61 12.61 -1.37 -23.77
C ALA A 61 12.96 0.14 -23.85
N ARG A 62 12.91 0.76 -25.06
CA ARG A 62 13.36 2.14 -25.27
C ARG A 62 12.69 3.17 -24.33
N LEU A 63 11.37 3.09 -24.12
CA LEU A 63 10.66 4.08 -23.30
C LEU A 63 11.01 4.01 -21.80
N VAL A 64 11.18 2.80 -21.25
CA VAL A 64 11.51 2.62 -19.83
C VAL A 64 12.97 2.97 -19.57
N THR A 65 13.85 2.62 -20.52
CA THR A 65 15.26 3.01 -20.51
C THR A 65 15.41 4.53 -20.53
N ARG A 66 14.67 5.25 -21.39
CA ARG A 66 14.75 6.71 -21.47
C ARG A 66 14.46 7.39 -20.13
N ARG A 67 13.41 6.94 -19.41
CA ARG A 67 13.07 7.48 -18.08
C ARG A 67 14.12 7.20 -17.02
N ALA A 68 14.82 6.08 -17.10
CA ALA A 68 15.92 5.77 -16.18
C ALA A 68 17.15 6.65 -16.47
N GLU A 69 17.39 6.97 -17.74
CA GLU A 69 18.47 7.85 -18.19
C GLU A 69 18.18 9.33 -17.93
N GLU A 70 16.91 9.74 -17.95
CA GLU A 70 16.45 11.11 -17.62
C GLU A 70 16.71 11.52 -16.16
N VAL A 71 16.97 10.58 -15.24
CA VAL A 71 17.32 10.91 -13.84
C VAL A 71 18.82 11.27 -13.76
N PRO A 72 19.17 12.53 -13.43
CA PRO A 72 20.56 12.95 -13.29
C PRO A 72 21.32 12.05 -12.31
N VAL A 73 22.58 11.75 -12.61
CA VAL A 73 23.39 10.79 -11.84
C VAL A 73 23.39 11.11 -10.35
N ARG A 74 23.59 12.38 -9.99
CA ARG A 74 23.58 12.88 -8.60
C ARG A 74 22.23 12.76 -7.88
N GLU A 75 21.14 12.72 -8.63
CA GLU A 75 19.79 12.58 -8.07
C GLU A 75 19.41 11.11 -7.85
N ARG A 76 20.12 10.15 -8.45
CA ARG A 76 19.81 8.73 -8.28
C ARG A 76 19.99 8.29 -6.83
N ALA A 77 19.20 7.31 -6.39
CA ALA A 77 19.23 6.83 -5.02
C ALA A 77 20.59 6.21 -4.62
N GLY A 78 21.30 5.65 -5.59
CA GLY A 78 22.63 5.08 -5.39
C GLY A 78 23.73 6.13 -5.26
N ALA A 79 23.51 7.39 -5.66
CA ALA A 79 24.53 8.43 -5.48
C ALA A 79 24.74 8.71 -3.98
N PRO A 80 25.96 9.09 -3.54
CA PRO A 80 26.19 9.62 -2.22
C PRO A 80 25.27 10.83 -1.95
N LEU A 81 24.88 11.01 -0.71
CA LEU A 81 24.07 12.15 -0.26
C LEU A 81 24.94 13.35 0.14
N VAL A 82 26.22 13.12 0.37
CA VAL A 82 27.24 14.13 0.67
C VAL A 82 28.35 14.03 -0.38
N GLU A 83 29.16 15.07 -0.50
CA GLU A 83 30.27 15.10 -1.45
C GLU A 83 31.37 14.08 -1.06
N THR A 84 31.99 13.47 -2.07
CA THR A 84 33.01 12.42 -1.94
C THR A 84 34.21 12.75 -2.82
N GLU A 85 35.38 12.17 -2.53
CA GLU A 85 36.62 12.43 -3.28
C GLU A 85 36.49 12.02 -4.77
N VAL A 86 35.72 10.98 -5.06
CA VAL A 86 35.47 10.50 -6.42
C VAL A 86 34.02 10.79 -6.81
N ARG A 87 33.83 11.52 -7.91
CA ARG A 87 32.51 11.87 -8.43
C ARG A 87 31.76 10.62 -8.91
N PRO A 88 30.44 10.51 -8.69
CA PRO A 88 29.66 9.35 -9.12
C PRO A 88 29.67 9.06 -10.62
N GLU A 89 29.91 10.07 -11.44
CA GLU A 89 30.05 9.96 -12.90
C GLU A 89 31.36 9.28 -13.31
N ASP A 90 32.39 9.33 -12.45
CA ASP A 90 33.74 8.81 -12.71
C ASP A 90 33.97 7.43 -12.10
N TRP A 91 32.94 6.79 -11.52
CA TRP A 91 33.10 5.50 -10.84
C TRP A 91 33.52 4.40 -11.81
N ARG A 92 34.68 3.80 -11.52
CA ARG A 92 35.23 2.66 -12.24
C ARG A 92 35.72 1.59 -11.29
N THR A 93 35.75 0.34 -11.74
CA THR A 93 36.44 -0.74 -11.02
C THR A 93 37.96 -0.57 -11.13
N VAL A 94 38.70 -1.34 -10.33
CA VAL A 94 40.18 -1.41 -10.43
C VAL A 94 40.62 -1.79 -11.84
N GLU A 95 39.84 -2.60 -12.55
CA GLU A 95 40.10 -2.97 -13.95
C GLU A 95 39.58 -1.93 -14.98
N GLY A 96 39.24 -0.71 -14.55
CA GLY A 96 38.77 0.38 -15.40
C GLY A 96 37.33 0.25 -15.91
N LYS A 97 36.55 -0.73 -15.45
CA LYS A 97 35.16 -0.91 -15.92
C LYS A 97 34.24 0.14 -15.32
N GLU A 98 33.43 0.75 -16.16
CA GLU A 98 32.41 1.72 -15.73
C GLU A 98 31.42 1.09 -14.73
N ILE A 99 31.08 1.88 -13.71
CA ILE A 99 30.05 1.57 -12.72
C ILE A 99 28.94 2.61 -12.87
N VAL A 100 27.73 2.15 -13.20
CA VAL A 100 26.56 3.01 -13.35
C VAL A 100 25.88 3.17 -11.99
N VAL A 101 25.66 4.41 -11.56
CA VAL A 101 24.95 4.71 -10.30
C VAL A 101 23.55 4.10 -10.31
N ASP A 102 23.23 3.32 -9.27
CA ASP A 102 21.97 2.56 -9.19
C ASP A 102 20.77 3.48 -8.90
N LEU A 103 19.61 3.15 -9.47
CA LEU A 103 18.32 3.77 -9.12
C LEU A 103 17.75 3.22 -7.81
N GLY A 104 18.32 2.14 -7.28
CA GLY A 104 18.06 1.62 -5.96
C GLY A 104 19.15 1.99 -4.94
N ARG A 105 18.82 1.86 -3.66
CA ARG A 105 19.78 1.93 -2.55
C ARG A 105 19.41 0.92 -1.47
N VAL A 106 20.38 0.23 -0.89
CA VAL A 106 20.19 -0.63 0.28
C VAL A 106 20.01 0.20 1.55
N ALA A 107 19.22 -0.31 2.50
CA ALA A 107 18.80 0.45 3.69
C ALA A 107 19.91 0.69 4.72
N TRP A 108 21.06 0.02 4.59
CA TRP A 108 22.17 0.12 5.54
C TRP A 108 23.34 0.96 5.03
N LEU A 109 23.25 1.52 3.81
CA LEU A 109 24.38 2.19 3.16
C LEU A 109 24.52 3.64 3.67
N PRO A 110 25.65 4.01 4.31
CA PRO A 110 25.88 5.36 4.82
C PRO A 110 25.73 6.46 3.77
N ASP A 111 25.46 7.68 4.20
CA ASP A 111 25.21 8.84 3.34
C ASP A 111 26.38 9.19 2.40
N ASP A 112 27.62 8.99 2.85
CA ASP A 112 28.86 9.22 2.12
C ASP A 112 29.26 8.06 1.19
N TRP A 113 28.47 6.99 1.18
CA TRP A 113 28.71 5.84 0.31
C TRP A 113 27.82 5.84 -0.92
N GLY A 114 28.38 5.30 -2.00
CA GLY A 114 27.72 5.07 -3.27
C GLY A 114 27.21 3.63 -3.44
N GLN A 115 26.15 3.46 -4.22
CA GLN A 115 25.70 2.19 -4.78
C GLN A 115 25.64 2.28 -6.30
N GLY A 116 26.32 1.35 -6.95
CA GLY A 116 26.34 1.22 -8.39
C GLY A 116 25.99 -0.18 -8.88
N VAL A 117 25.89 -0.31 -10.19
CA VAL A 117 25.78 -1.57 -10.90
C VAL A 117 26.89 -1.63 -11.94
N LYS A 118 27.52 -2.80 -12.09
CA LYS A 118 28.42 -3.08 -13.22
C LYS A 118 28.01 -4.35 -13.96
N THR A 119 28.40 -4.45 -15.22
CA THR A 119 28.29 -5.69 -16.00
C THR A 119 29.51 -6.59 -15.79
N THR A 120 29.30 -7.91 -15.89
CA THR A 120 30.38 -8.90 -15.77
C THR A 120 30.79 -9.42 -17.13
N LYS A 121 31.97 -10.03 -17.23
CA LYS A 121 32.27 -10.85 -18.41
C LYS A 121 31.27 -12.03 -18.47
N PRO A 122 30.86 -12.48 -19.67
CA PRO A 122 30.11 -13.72 -19.80
C PRO A 122 30.92 -14.89 -19.22
N ILE A 123 30.28 -15.70 -18.39
CA ILE A 123 30.83 -17.00 -17.95
C ILE A 123 30.17 -18.15 -18.73
N ALA A 124 30.74 -19.35 -18.71
CA ALA A 124 30.22 -20.53 -19.43
C ALA A 124 28.73 -20.85 -19.17
N ARG A 125 28.19 -20.44 -18.01
CA ARG A 125 26.77 -20.63 -17.65
C ARG A 125 25.84 -19.51 -18.13
N SER A 126 26.38 -18.49 -18.78
CA SER A 126 25.60 -17.34 -19.23
C SER A 126 24.84 -17.70 -20.49
N ARG A 127 23.53 -17.43 -20.52
CA ARG A 127 22.75 -17.59 -21.76
C ARG A 127 23.25 -16.58 -22.79
N ALA A 128 23.49 -17.04 -24.03
CA ALA A 128 23.62 -16.23 -25.24
C ALA A 128 24.44 -14.92 -25.10
N GLY A 129 25.70 -15.02 -24.65
CA GLY A 129 26.64 -13.89 -24.69
C GLY A 129 26.44 -12.78 -23.65
N PHE A 130 25.50 -12.92 -22.71
CA PHE A 130 25.25 -11.92 -21.69
C PHE A 130 26.16 -12.06 -20.46
N GLY A 131 26.80 -10.97 -20.06
CA GLY A 131 27.31 -10.84 -18.70
C GLY A 131 26.18 -10.83 -17.66
N GLY A 132 26.46 -11.29 -16.45
CA GLY A 132 25.67 -10.96 -15.29
C GLY A 132 25.77 -9.46 -14.94
N THR A 133 25.09 -9.06 -13.87
CA THR A 133 25.27 -7.74 -13.27
C THR A 133 25.54 -7.88 -11.80
N TYR A 134 26.53 -7.14 -11.28
CA TYR A 134 26.79 -7.05 -9.84
C TYR A 134 26.36 -5.69 -9.32
N THR A 135 25.75 -5.70 -8.13
CA THR A 135 25.62 -4.48 -7.33
C THR A 135 26.95 -4.26 -6.63
N VAL A 136 27.43 -3.02 -6.65
CA VAL A 136 28.69 -2.63 -6.04
C VAL A 136 28.45 -1.44 -5.11
N TRP A 137 29.32 -1.29 -4.11
CA TRP A 137 29.30 -0.16 -3.19
C TRP A 137 30.62 0.57 -3.26
N ILE A 138 30.55 1.90 -3.25
CA ILE A 138 31.70 2.77 -3.48
C ILE A 138 31.92 3.58 -2.21
N SER A 139 33.11 3.51 -1.63
CA SER A 139 33.47 4.32 -0.47
C SER A 139 33.67 5.80 -0.86
N PRO A 140 33.73 6.72 0.10
CA PRO A 140 34.02 8.13 -0.17
C PRO A 140 35.31 8.36 -0.96
N LYS A 141 36.29 7.45 -0.80
CA LYS A 141 37.60 7.45 -1.48
C LYS A 141 37.61 6.68 -2.81
N GLY A 142 36.44 6.30 -3.33
CA GLY A 142 36.32 5.55 -4.58
C GLY A 142 36.64 4.05 -4.52
N ARG A 143 36.87 3.47 -3.32
CA ARG A 143 37.13 2.02 -3.22
C ARG A 143 35.85 1.22 -3.48
N VAL A 144 35.97 0.15 -4.26
CA VAL A 144 34.83 -0.68 -4.69
C VAL A 144 34.70 -1.94 -3.83
N PHE A 145 33.48 -2.17 -3.32
CA PHE A 145 33.11 -3.30 -2.48
C PHE A 145 31.94 -4.08 -3.08
N TYR A 146 31.87 -5.37 -2.75
CA TYR A 146 30.87 -6.31 -3.28
C TYR A 146 29.99 -6.96 -2.23
N HIS A 147 30.34 -6.82 -0.95
CA HIS A 147 29.66 -7.45 0.16
C HIS A 147 29.64 -6.52 1.39
N LYS A 148 28.50 -6.50 2.09
CA LYS A 148 28.32 -5.71 3.32
C LYS A 148 29.37 -6.04 4.39
N PRO A 149 29.71 -7.31 4.70
CA PRO A 149 30.70 -7.62 5.74
C PRO A 149 32.07 -6.98 5.48
N THR A 150 32.52 -6.93 4.23
CA THR A 150 33.80 -6.30 3.86
C THR A 150 33.77 -4.78 4.07
N ILE A 151 32.62 -4.14 3.90
CA ILE A 151 32.43 -2.73 4.22
C ILE A 151 32.43 -2.52 5.74
N GLU A 152 31.74 -3.39 6.49
CA GLU A 152 31.72 -3.33 7.96
C GLU A 152 33.11 -3.52 8.56
N GLU A 153 33.91 -4.44 8.01
CA GLU A 153 35.32 -4.64 8.34
C GLU A 153 36.15 -3.40 8.02
N TYR A 154 36.00 -2.85 6.82
CA TYR A 154 36.68 -1.62 6.40
C TYR A 154 36.35 -0.41 7.29
N LEU A 155 35.11 -0.31 7.78
CA LEU A 155 34.67 0.76 8.67
C LEU A 155 34.95 0.47 10.16
N GLY A 156 35.37 -0.74 10.51
CA GLY A 156 35.54 -1.16 11.91
C GLY A 156 34.22 -1.17 12.71
N ARG A 157 33.05 -1.22 12.06
CA ARG A 157 31.74 -1.21 12.75
C ARG A 157 30.64 -1.90 11.94
N LYS A 158 29.61 -2.36 12.64
CA LYS A 158 28.39 -2.89 12.00
C LYS A 158 27.54 -1.76 11.39
N LEU A 159 26.99 -2.04 10.22
CA LEU A 159 26.09 -1.14 9.52
C LEU A 159 24.64 -1.57 9.77
N GLY A 160 23.79 -0.62 10.12
CA GLY A 160 22.38 -0.84 10.41
C GLY A 160 21.47 -0.02 9.49
N PRO A 161 20.15 -0.26 9.54
CA PRO A 161 19.16 0.54 8.81
C PRO A 161 19.26 2.06 9.04
N ARG A 162 19.78 2.48 10.20
CA ARG A 162 20.02 3.90 10.53
C ARG A 162 21.01 4.56 9.61
N ASP A 163 22.07 3.85 9.24
CA ASP A 163 23.10 4.39 8.36
C ASP A 163 22.55 4.77 6.98
N GLY A 164 21.54 4.05 6.46
CA GLY A 164 20.99 4.29 5.14
C GLY A 164 19.63 4.98 5.10
N PHE A 165 19.16 5.56 6.21
CA PHE A 165 17.81 6.14 6.29
C PHE A 165 17.58 7.27 5.29
N ARG A 166 18.48 8.27 5.25
CA ARG A 166 18.37 9.40 4.31
C ARG A 166 18.48 8.94 2.85
N GLY A 167 19.21 7.86 2.63
CA GLY A 167 19.27 7.18 1.34
C GLY A 167 17.95 6.51 0.95
N GLN A 168 17.24 5.90 1.90
CA GLN A 168 15.88 5.40 1.68
C GLN A 168 14.88 6.53 1.44
N LEU A 169 15.04 7.68 2.10
CA LEU A 169 14.24 8.87 1.88
C LEU A 169 14.38 9.40 0.44
N ARG A 170 15.62 9.59 -0.05
CA ARG A 170 15.88 9.93 -1.47
C ARG A 170 15.29 8.90 -2.42
N LEU A 171 15.47 7.61 -2.12
CA LEU A 171 14.88 6.52 -2.91
C LEU A 171 13.36 6.61 -2.98
N ALA A 172 12.69 6.92 -1.87
CA ALA A 172 11.25 7.08 -1.82
C ALA A 172 10.79 8.33 -2.58
N GLN A 173 11.53 9.45 -2.51
CA GLN A 173 11.24 10.66 -3.28
C GLN A 173 11.27 10.39 -4.79
N LEU A 174 12.30 9.70 -5.29
CA LEU A 174 12.41 9.29 -6.70
C LEU A 174 11.26 8.37 -7.13
N GLN A 175 10.81 7.50 -6.23
CA GLN A 175 9.72 6.57 -6.50
C GLN A 175 8.34 7.23 -6.47
N GLY A 176 8.20 8.34 -5.76
CA GLY A 176 6.97 9.09 -5.57
C GLY A 176 6.52 9.78 -6.85
N LYS A 177 6.00 9.04 -7.83
CA LYS A 177 5.31 9.63 -8.97
C LYS A 177 3.89 10.00 -8.57
N GLN A 178 3.67 11.28 -8.32
CA GLN A 178 2.36 11.81 -8.01
C GLN A 178 1.69 12.34 -9.28
N THR A 179 0.37 12.21 -9.33
CA THR A 179 -0.42 12.91 -10.32
C THR A 179 -0.42 14.40 -10.04
N ASP A 180 -0.62 15.18 -11.09
CA ASP A 180 -0.86 16.62 -11.02
C ASP A 180 -1.97 16.93 -9.99
N GLU A 181 -1.59 17.54 -8.86
CA GLU A 181 -2.52 17.89 -7.79
C GLU A 181 -3.56 18.92 -8.25
N ALA A 182 -3.22 19.82 -9.16
CA ALA A 182 -4.17 20.78 -9.71
C ALA A 182 -5.22 20.08 -10.57
N ALA A 183 -4.84 19.06 -11.34
CA ALA A 183 -5.80 18.20 -12.04
C ALA A 183 -6.68 17.40 -11.07
N PHE A 184 -6.11 16.93 -9.95
CA PHE A 184 -6.87 16.24 -8.91
C PHE A 184 -7.90 17.16 -8.22
N PHE A 185 -7.53 18.38 -7.83
CA PHE A 185 -8.46 19.31 -7.19
C PHE A 185 -9.56 19.84 -8.12
N ARG A 186 -9.40 19.75 -9.45
CA ARG A 186 -10.50 20.04 -10.40
C ARG A 186 -11.70 19.10 -10.25
N ILE A 187 -11.53 17.94 -9.64
CA ILE A 187 -12.62 16.99 -9.33
C ILE A 187 -13.59 17.54 -8.27
N LEU A 188 -13.12 18.43 -7.39
CA LEU A 188 -13.98 19.08 -6.40
C LEU A 188 -15.02 19.96 -7.10
N SER A 189 -16.24 20.03 -6.58
CA SER A 189 -17.27 20.94 -7.08
C SER A 189 -16.86 22.41 -6.86
N PRO A 190 -17.49 23.38 -7.56
CA PRO A 190 -17.21 24.80 -7.32
C PRO A 190 -17.39 25.24 -5.86
N LYS A 191 -18.36 24.65 -5.15
CA LYS A 191 -18.58 24.91 -3.72
C LYS A 191 -17.45 24.37 -2.86
N GLU A 192 -17.02 23.15 -3.12
CA GLU A 192 -15.92 22.51 -2.37
C GLU A 192 -14.58 23.18 -2.64
N ARG A 193 -14.29 23.59 -3.89
CA ARG A 193 -13.06 24.32 -4.23
C ARG A 193 -12.95 25.65 -3.50
N ARG A 194 -14.06 26.37 -3.31
CA ARG A 194 -14.10 27.63 -2.54
C ARG A 194 -13.70 27.46 -1.08
N VAL A 195 -13.84 26.26 -0.53
CA VAL A 195 -13.47 25.94 0.87
C VAL A 195 -12.25 25.01 0.96
N LEU A 196 -11.50 24.84 -0.14
CA LEU A 196 -10.27 24.05 -0.16
C LEU A 196 -9.21 24.72 0.73
N PRO A 197 -8.84 24.12 1.87
CA PRO A 197 -7.90 24.74 2.78
C PRO A 197 -6.47 24.72 2.20
N PRO A 198 -5.61 25.70 2.53
CA PRO A 198 -4.18 25.58 2.34
C PRO A 198 -3.60 24.56 3.34
N ALA A 199 -2.46 23.96 3.02
CA ALA A 199 -1.83 22.94 3.86
C ALA A 199 -1.53 23.43 5.29
N SER A 200 -1.21 24.72 5.46
CA SER A 200 -0.93 25.35 6.76
C SER A 200 -2.11 25.37 7.75
N LYS A 201 -3.33 25.14 7.28
CA LYS A 201 -4.54 25.04 8.12
C LYS A 201 -4.81 23.61 8.62
N LEU A 202 -3.93 22.66 8.31
CA LEU A 202 -3.97 21.29 8.80
C LEU A 202 -2.74 21.01 9.68
N LEU A 203 -2.94 20.27 10.76
CA LEU A 203 -1.86 19.65 11.53
C LEU A 203 -1.78 18.18 11.13
N PHE A 204 -0.64 17.78 10.55
CA PHE A 204 -0.40 16.40 10.15
C PHE A 204 0.29 15.64 11.28
N CYS A 205 -0.37 14.59 11.74
CA CYS A 205 -0.01 13.79 12.89
C CYS A 205 0.21 12.35 12.44
N VAL A 206 1.44 11.85 12.51
CA VAL A 206 1.73 10.44 12.24
C VAL A 206 1.72 9.69 13.56
N ILE A 207 0.89 8.65 13.66
CA ILE A 207 0.79 7.81 14.85
C ILE A 207 1.64 6.55 14.62
N SER A 208 2.63 6.34 15.48
CA SER A 208 3.68 5.34 15.24
C SER A 208 4.30 4.87 16.55
N ALA A 209 4.83 3.65 16.61
CA ALA A 209 5.48 3.12 17.81
C ALA A 209 6.43 1.98 17.45
N ARG A 210 7.65 1.99 17.99
CA ARG A 210 8.62 0.89 17.92
C ARG A 210 9.04 0.44 16.51
N ARG A 211 8.99 1.34 15.52
CA ARG A 211 9.34 1.01 14.12
C ARG A 211 10.67 1.59 13.65
N ALA A 212 11.19 2.63 14.31
CA ALA A 212 12.46 3.29 13.96
C ALA A 212 13.74 2.44 14.18
N THR A 213 13.61 1.18 14.59
CA THR A 213 14.74 0.26 14.83
C THR A 213 14.74 -0.95 13.89
N THR A 214 13.65 -1.18 13.15
CA THR A 214 13.54 -2.34 12.25
C THR A 214 13.75 -1.92 10.79
N PRO A 215 14.37 -2.76 9.94
CA PRO A 215 14.55 -2.43 8.51
C PRO A 215 13.22 -2.11 7.79
N GLU A 216 12.17 -2.88 8.09
CA GLU A 216 10.85 -2.68 7.49
C GLU A 216 10.19 -1.39 7.99
N GLY A 217 10.26 -1.13 9.31
CA GLY A 217 9.80 0.10 9.92
C GLY A 217 10.44 1.35 9.32
N MET A 218 11.76 1.34 9.21
CA MET A 218 12.50 2.46 8.65
C MET A 218 12.20 2.72 7.18
N ASN A 219 11.98 1.66 6.37
CA ASN A 219 11.55 1.83 4.99
C ASN A 219 10.18 2.52 4.91
N ASP A 220 9.21 2.10 5.73
CA ASP A 220 7.87 2.66 5.67
C ASP A 220 7.84 4.11 6.18
N ILE A 221 8.59 4.39 7.25
CA ILE A 221 8.82 5.76 7.75
C ILE A 221 9.43 6.64 6.65
N ALA A 222 10.46 6.16 5.94
CA ALA A 222 11.10 6.91 4.86
C ALA A 222 10.14 7.17 3.68
N VAL A 223 9.31 6.18 3.33
CA VAL A 223 8.29 6.34 2.27
C VAL A 223 7.27 7.40 2.65
N LEU A 224 6.78 7.40 3.89
CA LEU A 224 5.81 8.38 4.35
C LEU A 224 6.43 9.79 4.45
N GLN A 225 7.61 9.90 5.06
CA GLN A 225 8.32 11.17 5.21
C GLN A 225 8.64 11.82 3.86
N ALA A 226 9.07 11.03 2.86
CA ALA A 226 9.32 11.53 1.51
C ALA A 226 8.07 12.17 0.87
N GLN A 227 6.89 11.61 1.12
CA GLN A 227 5.64 12.16 0.57
C GLN A 227 5.27 13.50 1.21
N PHE A 228 5.63 13.70 2.47
CA PHE A 228 5.44 14.94 3.20
C PHE A 228 6.42 16.04 2.78
N GLU A 229 7.71 15.70 2.67
CA GLU A 229 8.74 16.64 2.20
C GLU A 229 8.44 17.13 0.80
N LYS A 230 8.03 16.21 -0.09
CA LYS A 230 7.61 16.57 -1.45
C LYS A 230 6.42 17.54 -1.46
N ALA A 231 5.55 17.47 -0.45
CA ALA A 231 4.42 18.38 -0.29
C ALA A 231 4.76 19.66 0.49
N GLY A 232 6.03 19.86 0.89
CA GLY A 232 6.48 21.00 1.68
C GLY A 232 5.89 21.04 3.10
N VAL A 233 5.56 19.88 3.67
CA VAL A 233 4.93 19.76 4.99
C VAL A 233 5.81 18.92 5.91
N VAL A 234 5.99 19.37 7.16
CA VAL A 234 6.67 18.60 8.21
C VAL A 234 5.62 18.03 9.17
N PRO A 235 5.36 16.71 9.16
CA PRO A 235 4.43 16.09 10.09
C PRO A 235 5.01 16.03 11.51
N THR A 236 4.13 15.93 12.50
CA THR A 236 4.52 15.61 13.89
C THR A 236 4.27 14.12 14.15
N TRP A 237 5.29 13.40 14.61
CA TRP A 237 5.23 11.98 14.90
C TRP A 237 4.91 11.77 16.38
N TYR A 238 3.75 11.19 16.69
CA TYR A 238 3.34 10.87 18.04
C TYR A 238 3.72 9.42 18.32
N VAL A 239 4.69 9.25 19.22
CA VAL A 239 5.30 7.95 19.54
C VAL A 239 5.23 7.63 21.02
N ASP A 240 5.39 6.35 21.37
CA ASP A 240 5.58 5.97 22.77
C ASP A 240 6.90 6.54 23.33
N ARG A 241 6.99 6.64 24.66
CA ARG A 241 8.12 7.25 25.35
C ARG A 241 9.45 6.58 24.98
N ASP A 242 9.46 5.25 24.86
CA ASP A 242 10.67 4.48 24.61
C ASP A 242 11.19 4.68 23.19
N SER A 243 10.27 4.90 22.24
CA SER A 243 10.59 5.14 20.83
C SER A 243 11.08 6.57 20.53
N LEU A 244 10.86 7.56 21.42
CA LEU A 244 11.10 8.97 21.11
C LEU A 244 12.51 9.25 20.56
N LYS A 245 13.54 8.79 21.27
CA LYS A 245 14.95 9.04 20.91
C LYS A 245 15.29 8.42 19.56
N ASP A 246 14.70 7.28 19.22
CA ASP A 246 14.98 6.58 17.98
C ASP A 246 14.39 7.30 16.77
N TYR A 247 13.19 7.88 16.88
CA TYR A 247 12.60 8.69 15.81
C TYR A 247 13.33 10.03 15.65
N GLN A 248 13.74 10.66 16.76
CA GLN A 248 14.53 11.90 16.72
C GLN A 248 15.89 11.68 16.05
N LYS A 249 16.54 10.53 16.26
CA LYS A 249 17.78 10.15 15.56
C LYS A 249 17.60 10.00 14.05
N LEU A 250 16.38 9.77 13.56
CA LEU A 250 16.07 9.77 12.13
C LEU A 250 15.84 11.19 11.57
N GLY A 251 15.93 12.23 12.39
CA GLY A 251 15.64 13.62 12.01
C GLY A 251 14.14 13.95 11.98
N LEU A 252 13.29 13.11 12.58
CA LEU A 252 11.84 13.31 12.57
C LEU A 252 11.41 14.23 13.72
N LYS A 253 10.40 15.08 13.47
CA LYS A 253 9.74 15.87 14.52
C LYS A 253 8.84 14.96 15.36
N ALA A 254 9.43 14.27 16.33
CA ALA A 254 8.73 13.32 17.20
C ALA A 254 8.45 13.89 18.59
N VAL A 255 7.29 13.50 19.16
CA VAL A 255 6.82 13.86 20.50
C VAL A 255 6.21 12.63 21.19
N VAL A 256 6.17 12.64 22.53
CA VAL A 256 5.53 11.56 23.30
C VAL A 256 4.02 11.66 23.18
N GLY A 257 3.39 10.63 22.60
CA GLY A 257 1.94 10.48 22.49
C GLY A 257 1.34 9.51 23.52
N GLY A 258 2.12 8.54 24.02
CA GLY A 258 1.62 7.45 24.89
C GLY A 258 1.21 6.22 24.09
N GLY A 259 0.19 5.49 24.57
CA GLY A 259 -0.43 4.38 23.83
C GLY A 259 -1.19 4.86 22.59
N LEU A 260 -1.73 3.93 21.78
CA LEU A 260 -2.42 4.26 20.52
C LEU A 260 -3.52 5.33 20.72
N THR A 261 -4.48 5.08 21.60
CA THR A 261 -5.59 6.00 21.88
C THR A 261 -5.12 7.33 22.47
N GLU A 262 -4.11 7.29 23.34
CA GLU A 262 -3.53 8.49 23.96
C GLU A 262 -2.84 9.38 22.92
N ALA A 263 -2.04 8.78 22.04
CA ALA A 263 -1.36 9.47 20.95
C ALA A 263 -2.35 10.13 20.00
N ARG A 264 -3.44 9.41 19.66
CA ARG A 264 -4.53 9.97 18.84
C ARG A 264 -5.23 11.13 19.53
N ASN A 265 -5.54 11.03 20.81
CA ASN A 265 -6.17 12.12 21.56
C ASN A 265 -5.24 13.32 21.71
N ARG A 266 -3.95 13.09 21.96
CA ARG A 266 -2.95 14.15 22.04
C ARG A 266 -2.83 14.91 20.72
N ALA A 267 -2.81 14.19 19.60
CA ALA A 267 -2.82 14.78 18.26
C ALA A 267 -4.06 15.65 17.99
N LEU A 268 -5.25 15.25 18.47
CA LEU A 268 -6.47 16.07 18.39
C LEU A 268 -6.36 17.34 19.23
N GLN A 269 -5.88 17.23 20.47
CA GLN A 269 -5.68 18.36 21.39
C GLN A 269 -4.68 19.37 20.83
N ASP A 270 -3.55 18.92 20.28
CA ASP A 270 -2.52 19.80 19.73
C ASP A 270 -3.01 20.49 18.44
N ALA A 271 -3.86 19.84 17.65
CA ALA A 271 -4.52 20.47 16.50
C ALA A 271 -5.53 21.55 16.95
N GLU A 272 -6.32 21.26 17.97
CA GLU A 272 -7.28 22.20 18.57
C GLU A 272 -6.58 23.43 19.13
N LYS A 273 -5.52 23.26 19.92
CA LYS A 273 -4.69 24.36 20.44
C LYS A 273 -4.12 25.25 19.33
N GLN A 274 -3.80 24.67 18.17
CA GLN A 274 -3.32 25.41 17.00
C GLN A 274 -4.45 25.98 16.11
N GLY A 275 -5.71 25.72 16.44
CA GLY A 275 -6.86 26.09 15.59
C GLY A 275 -6.85 25.42 14.22
N LYS A 276 -6.20 24.26 14.06
CA LYS A 276 -6.04 23.53 12.79
C LYS A 276 -6.97 22.32 12.73
N ALA A 277 -7.25 21.84 11.52
CA ALA A 277 -7.84 20.52 11.35
C ALA A 277 -6.77 19.45 11.66
N CYS A 278 -7.13 18.40 12.39
CA CYS A 278 -6.23 17.30 12.70
C CYS A 278 -6.27 16.28 11.56
N VAL A 279 -5.12 15.90 11.02
CA VAL A 279 -4.99 14.79 10.08
C VAL A 279 -4.17 13.72 10.78
N GLN A 280 -4.74 12.53 10.96
CA GLN A 280 -4.03 11.41 11.56
C GLN A 280 -3.72 10.35 10.53
N ILE A 281 -2.52 9.80 10.60
CA ILE A 281 -1.96 8.90 9.61
C ILE A 281 -1.18 7.78 10.28
N SER A 282 -1.40 6.52 9.87
CA SER A 282 -0.55 5.38 10.22
C SER A 282 0.79 5.45 9.47
N ASP A 283 1.88 5.05 10.12
CA ASP A 283 3.23 5.12 9.58
C ASP A 283 3.58 4.08 8.50
N ASP A 284 2.66 3.17 8.21
CA ASP A 284 2.83 2.04 7.31
C ASP A 284 2.10 2.21 5.97
N ILE A 285 1.53 3.40 5.73
CA ILE A 285 0.84 3.70 4.50
C ILE A 285 1.86 4.04 3.41
N SER A 286 1.89 3.21 2.39
CA SER A 286 2.81 3.37 1.26
C SER A 286 2.25 4.22 0.12
N ARG A 287 0.92 4.37 0.03
CA ARG A 287 0.27 5.00 -1.11
C ARG A 287 -1.15 5.47 -0.80
N TRP A 288 -1.51 6.63 -1.37
CA TRP A 288 -2.87 7.13 -1.49
C TRP A 288 -3.29 7.13 -2.96
N GLU A 289 -4.49 6.65 -3.23
CA GLU A 289 -5.04 6.60 -4.57
C GLU A 289 -6.49 7.11 -4.56
N TYR A 290 -6.84 7.94 -5.53
CA TYR A 290 -8.21 8.30 -5.83
C TYR A 290 -8.58 7.91 -7.26
N ARG A 291 -9.74 7.28 -7.43
CA ARG A 291 -10.25 6.91 -8.76
C ARG A 291 -11.45 7.76 -9.15
N HIS A 292 -11.29 8.55 -10.21
CA HIS A 292 -12.34 9.39 -10.75
C HIS A 292 -12.96 8.74 -11.99
N GLY A 293 -14.26 8.46 -11.97
CA GLY A 293 -14.97 7.82 -13.08
C GLY A 293 -16.47 7.76 -12.87
N LYS A 294 -17.20 7.21 -13.84
CA LYS A 294 -18.65 7.00 -13.74
C LYS A 294 -18.94 5.82 -12.80
N GLN A 295 -20.10 5.84 -12.14
CA GLN A 295 -20.61 4.70 -11.39
C GLN A 295 -20.87 3.51 -12.34
N ALA A 296 -20.76 2.29 -11.82
CA ALA A 296 -21.07 1.08 -12.57
C ALA A 296 -22.57 1.02 -12.91
N LYS A 297 -22.90 0.55 -14.11
CA LYS A 297 -24.27 0.23 -14.52
C LYS A 297 -24.55 -1.24 -14.21
N GLY A 298 -25.61 -1.56 -13.47
CA GLY A 298 -26.06 -2.95 -13.26
C GLY A 298 -25.66 -3.65 -11.96
N GLY A 299 -25.03 -2.96 -10.99
CA GLY A 299 -24.90 -3.40 -9.59
C GLY A 299 -24.01 -4.63 -9.29
N GLY A 300 -23.39 -5.26 -10.29
CA GLY A 300 -22.53 -6.45 -10.12
C GLY A 300 -21.04 -6.15 -9.93
N ASP A 301 -20.29 -7.13 -9.41
CA ASP A 301 -18.82 -7.04 -9.23
C ASP A 301 -18.09 -6.81 -10.57
N ASP A 302 -18.55 -7.40 -11.67
CA ASP A 302 -17.95 -7.21 -13.00
C ASP A 302 -18.12 -5.79 -13.54
N ALA A 303 -19.31 -5.22 -13.39
CA ALA A 303 -19.59 -3.84 -13.78
C ALA A 303 -18.76 -2.84 -12.94
N ALA A 304 -18.65 -3.10 -11.63
CA ALA A 304 -17.81 -2.35 -10.71
C ALA A 304 -16.31 -2.42 -11.10
N ASN A 305 -15.81 -3.60 -11.45
CA ASN A 305 -14.44 -3.80 -11.91
C ASN A 305 -14.17 -3.08 -13.24
N ALA A 306 -15.10 -3.14 -14.19
CA ALA A 306 -15.00 -2.43 -15.47
C ALA A 306 -14.97 -0.91 -15.26
N ALA A 307 -15.87 -0.36 -14.43
CA ALA A 307 -15.89 1.06 -14.11
C ALA A 307 -14.59 1.51 -13.41
N HIS A 308 -14.09 0.72 -12.46
CA HIS A 308 -12.83 0.96 -11.78
C HIS A 308 -11.62 0.95 -12.73
N ALA A 309 -11.60 0.04 -13.71
CA ALA A 309 -10.56 -0.05 -14.72
C ALA A 309 -10.58 1.15 -15.69
N ALA A 310 -11.78 1.62 -16.05
CA ALA A 310 -11.98 2.80 -16.90
C ALA A 310 -11.74 4.14 -16.18
N ALA A 311 -11.75 4.15 -14.84
CA ALA A 311 -11.57 5.36 -14.05
C ALA A 311 -10.15 5.93 -14.16
N THR A 312 -10.05 7.26 -14.15
CA THR A 312 -8.77 7.95 -14.04
C THR A 312 -8.21 7.75 -12.63
N CYS A 313 -6.98 7.24 -12.55
CA CYS A 313 -6.29 6.97 -11.29
C CYS A 313 -5.37 8.15 -10.92
N HIS A 314 -5.63 8.77 -9.78
CA HIS A 314 -4.82 9.81 -9.18
C HIS A 314 -4.01 9.23 -8.03
N VAL A 315 -2.68 9.27 -8.13
CA VAL A 315 -1.77 8.94 -7.02
C VAL A 315 -1.40 10.25 -6.34
N VAL A 316 -1.92 10.46 -5.14
CA VAL A 316 -1.91 11.76 -4.47
C VAL A 316 -1.00 11.74 -3.23
N THR A 317 -0.54 12.91 -2.79
CA THR A 317 0.11 13.06 -1.48
C THR A 317 -0.91 12.84 -0.34
N PRO A 318 -0.46 12.49 0.88
CA PRO A 318 -1.32 12.54 2.06
C PRO A 318 -1.87 13.95 2.30
N VAL A 319 -1.11 14.99 1.94
CA VAL A 319 -1.51 16.41 2.06
C VAL A 319 -2.68 16.72 1.14
N ALA A 320 -2.60 16.37 -0.15
CA ALA A 320 -3.69 16.58 -1.10
C ALA A 320 -4.93 15.74 -0.78
N ALA A 321 -4.74 14.49 -0.36
CA ALA A 321 -5.83 13.64 0.11
C ALA A 321 -6.58 14.28 1.28
N ALA A 322 -5.86 14.76 2.30
CA ALA A 322 -6.46 15.39 3.47
C ALA A 322 -7.18 16.70 3.12
N ARG A 323 -6.56 17.55 2.27
CA ARG A 323 -7.17 18.79 1.79
C ARG A 323 -8.45 18.52 0.99
N PHE A 324 -8.44 17.49 0.14
CA PHE A 324 -9.61 17.06 -0.63
C PHE A 324 -10.75 16.61 0.29
N ILE A 325 -10.47 15.73 1.26
CA ILE A 325 -11.47 15.27 2.25
C ILE A 325 -12.04 16.45 3.03
N LEU A 326 -11.18 17.36 3.51
CA LEU A 326 -11.61 18.52 4.27
C LEU A 326 -12.47 19.50 3.44
N ALA A 327 -12.14 19.67 2.16
CA ALA A 327 -12.94 20.45 1.23
C ALA A 327 -14.33 19.82 1.00
N LYS A 328 -14.39 18.48 0.84
CA LYS A 328 -15.66 17.74 0.78
C LYS A 328 -16.51 17.98 2.03
N MET A 329 -15.91 17.87 3.22
CA MET A 329 -16.60 18.09 4.50
C MET A 329 -17.13 19.51 4.64
N ARG A 330 -16.29 20.52 4.38
CA ARG A 330 -16.67 21.94 4.49
C ARG A 330 -17.63 22.39 3.39
N GLY A 331 -17.67 21.69 2.26
CA GLY A 331 -18.62 21.92 1.17
C GLY A 331 -20.06 21.52 1.53
N VAL A 332 -20.25 20.68 2.55
CA VAL A 332 -21.57 20.39 3.11
C VAL A 332 -22.02 21.58 3.96
N GLY A 333 -23.17 22.16 3.58
CA GLY A 333 -23.80 23.24 4.36
C GLY A 333 -24.76 22.69 5.43
N GLY A 334 -25.29 23.58 6.26
CA GLY A 334 -26.31 23.24 7.26
C GLY A 334 -25.76 22.74 8.59
N LYS A 335 -26.69 22.34 9.47
CA LYS A 335 -26.40 21.89 10.84
C LYS A 335 -25.65 20.54 10.86
N ASP A 336 -25.87 19.68 9.87
CA ASP A 336 -25.25 18.35 9.77
C ASP A 336 -23.87 18.37 9.08
N ARG A 337 -23.11 19.46 9.21
CA ARG A 337 -21.79 19.55 8.60
C ARG A 337 -20.85 18.52 9.25
N PRO A 338 -20.34 17.52 8.51
CA PRO A 338 -19.49 16.48 9.06
C PRO A 338 -18.17 17.07 9.58
N ARG A 339 -17.72 16.57 10.74
CA ARG A 339 -16.43 16.96 11.35
C ARG A 339 -15.39 15.85 11.38
N LEU A 340 -15.73 14.69 10.83
CA LEU A 340 -14.80 13.60 10.56
C LEU A 340 -14.95 13.17 9.11
N GLY A 341 -13.84 12.93 8.45
CA GLY A 341 -13.83 12.25 7.16
C GLY A 341 -12.59 11.40 6.95
N GLY A 342 -12.67 10.47 6.01
CA GLY A 342 -11.58 9.56 5.71
C GLY A 342 -11.80 8.78 4.42
N VAL A 343 -11.11 7.65 4.31
CA VAL A 343 -10.98 6.88 3.08
C VAL A 343 -11.77 5.57 3.13
N TYR A 344 -11.87 4.92 1.99
CA TYR A 344 -12.44 3.58 1.90
C TYR A 344 -11.55 2.57 2.66
N PRO A 345 -12.12 1.68 3.49
CA PRO A 345 -11.35 0.87 4.44
C PRO A 345 -10.63 -0.33 3.80
N LEU A 346 -10.75 -0.51 2.47
CA LEU A 346 -10.14 -1.62 1.74
C LEU A 346 -9.11 -1.10 0.74
N GLY A 347 -8.07 -1.90 0.48
CA GLY A 347 -7.02 -1.56 -0.48
C GLY A 347 -7.46 -1.48 -1.95
N CYS A 348 -8.69 -1.91 -2.26
CA CYS A 348 -9.31 -1.76 -3.58
C CYS A 348 -10.72 -1.18 -3.43
N CYS A 349 -11.04 -0.17 -4.23
CA CYS A 349 -12.35 0.48 -4.23
C CYS A 349 -13.25 0.05 -5.41
N SER A 350 -12.99 -1.07 -6.09
CA SER A 350 -13.81 -1.47 -7.24
C SER A 350 -15.28 -1.56 -6.88
N ARG A 351 -15.64 -2.28 -5.82
CA ARG A 351 -17.03 -2.37 -5.32
C ARG A 351 -17.65 -1.02 -4.93
N ALA A 352 -16.84 -0.02 -4.57
CA ALA A 352 -17.35 1.31 -4.28
C ALA A 352 -17.89 2.03 -5.53
N PHE A 353 -17.57 1.55 -6.74
CA PHE A 353 -18.20 2.03 -7.97
C PHE A 353 -19.65 1.58 -8.13
N ASN A 354 -20.19 0.72 -7.24
CA ASN A 354 -21.63 0.45 -7.20
C ASN A 354 -22.44 1.55 -6.48
N GLY A 355 -21.77 2.50 -5.83
CA GLY A 355 -22.44 3.59 -5.11
C GLY A 355 -21.80 4.95 -5.32
N GLU A 356 -22.23 5.89 -4.49
CA GLU A 356 -21.77 7.27 -4.53
C GLU A 356 -20.27 7.39 -4.19
N PRO A 357 -19.57 8.39 -4.77
CA PRO A 357 -18.16 8.66 -4.44
C PRO A 357 -17.95 9.02 -2.96
N VAL A 358 -19.00 9.49 -2.28
CA VAL A 358 -18.98 9.90 -0.88
C VAL A 358 -20.17 9.28 -0.15
N SER A 359 -19.97 8.86 1.09
CA SER A 359 -21.04 8.38 1.97
C SER A 359 -20.98 9.03 3.35
N ARG A 360 -22.13 9.19 4.02
CA ARG A 360 -22.27 10.11 5.18
C ARG A 360 -22.40 9.48 6.56
N ARG A 361 -22.60 8.17 6.63
CA ARG A 361 -22.85 7.43 7.89
C ARG A 361 -22.13 6.09 7.92
N HIS A 362 -20.95 6.07 7.32
CA HIS A 362 -20.15 4.86 7.16
C HIS A 362 -18.88 4.94 7.99
N PHE A 363 -18.35 3.75 8.32
CA PHE A 363 -17.13 3.58 9.09
C PHE A 363 -15.95 4.35 8.49
N ILE A 364 -15.25 5.13 9.31
CA ILE A 364 -14.00 5.81 8.96
C ILE A 364 -12.84 5.05 9.58
N LEU A 365 -11.95 4.53 8.73
CA LEU A 365 -10.79 3.75 9.15
C LEU A 365 -9.76 4.63 9.88
N GLY A 366 -9.25 4.14 11.02
CA GLY A 366 -8.28 4.86 11.84
C GLY A 366 -6.91 5.11 11.20
N ASP A 367 -6.59 4.47 10.07
CA ASP A 367 -5.31 4.60 9.38
C ASP A 367 -5.10 5.98 8.74
N PHE A 368 -6.16 6.58 8.20
CA PHE A 368 -6.07 7.89 7.57
C PHE A 368 -7.41 8.62 7.64
N PHE A 369 -7.45 9.66 8.45
CA PHE A 369 -8.65 10.49 8.62
C PHE A 369 -8.32 11.96 8.87
N VAL A 370 -9.34 12.80 8.68
CA VAL A 370 -9.32 14.24 8.93
C VAL A 370 -10.44 14.58 9.91
N ALA A 371 -10.08 15.24 11.02
CA ALA A 371 -11.01 15.77 12.01
C ALA A 371 -10.97 17.31 12.01
N ASP A 372 -12.10 17.94 11.68
CA ASP A 372 -12.21 19.41 11.54
C ASP A 372 -12.72 20.07 12.83
N ARG A 373 -11.81 20.35 13.76
CA ARG A 373 -12.10 21.05 15.03
C ARG A 373 -13.27 20.44 15.80
N SER A 374 -13.31 19.11 15.86
CA SER A 374 -14.32 18.36 16.62
C SER A 374 -13.90 18.24 18.09
N PRO A 375 -14.83 18.40 19.06
CA PRO A 375 -14.55 18.12 20.47
C PRO A 375 -14.53 16.62 20.79
N VAL A 376 -14.96 15.75 19.87
CA VAL A 376 -14.99 14.31 20.08
C VAL A 376 -13.56 13.76 20.25
N ARG A 377 -13.39 12.83 21.18
CA ARG A 377 -12.12 12.16 21.51
C ARG A 377 -12.31 10.65 21.46
N PHE A 378 -11.20 9.92 21.28
CA PHE A 378 -11.19 8.47 21.38
C PHE A 378 -11.39 8.04 22.84
N ASP A 379 -12.17 6.99 23.03
CA ASP A 379 -12.38 6.36 24.34
C ASP A 379 -11.11 5.64 24.81
N ARG A 380 -10.60 6.01 25.99
CA ARG A 380 -9.37 5.45 26.55
C ARG A 380 -9.53 4.01 27.04
N ASP A 381 -10.76 3.56 27.27
CA ASP A 381 -11.04 2.18 27.64
C ASP A 381 -11.01 1.23 26.42
N MET A 382 -10.95 1.81 25.20
CA MET A 382 -10.83 1.06 23.96
C MET A 382 -9.38 0.91 23.51
N THR A 383 -8.94 -0.34 23.46
CA THR A 383 -7.59 -0.75 23.04
C THR A 383 -7.55 -1.24 21.58
N LEU A 384 -8.72 -1.57 21.03
CA LEU A 384 -8.97 -2.03 19.65
C LEU A 384 -10.33 -1.51 19.19
N LYS A 385 -10.53 -1.37 17.86
CA LYS A 385 -11.80 -0.91 17.27
C LYS A 385 -12.21 0.50 17.73
N GLU A 386 -11.26 1.27 18.23
CA GLU A 386 -11.42 2.64 18.71
C GLU A 386 -11.88 3.60 17.59
N ASP A 387 -11.58 3.27 16.33
CA ASP A 387 -12.03 3.99 15.15
C ASP A 387 -13.52 3.80 14.84
N TYR A 388 -14.10 2.65 15.18
CA TYR A 388 -15.54 2.44 15.10
C TYR A 388 -16.29 3.32 16.10
N ASP A 389 -15.85 3.32 17.36
CA ASP A 389 -16.41 4.17 18.41
C ASP A 389 -16.28 5.65 18.05
N PHE A 390 -15.09 6.07 17.61
CA PHE A 390 -14.84 7.45 17.19
C PHE A 390 -15.71 7.87 16.01
N THR A 391 -15.97 6.96 15.06
CA THR A 391 -16.91 7.21 13.96
C THR A 391 -18.33 7.41 14.50
N CYS A 392 -18.83 6.49 15.34
CA CYS A 392 -20.17 6.57 15.93
C CYS A 392 -20.36 7.87 16.73
N ALA A 393 -19.38 8.23 17.57
CA ALA A 393 -19.39 9.46 18.34
C ALA A 393 -19.49 10.71 17.45
N HIS A 394 -18.84 10.71 16.28
CA HIS A 394 -18.98 11.80 15.32
C HIS A 394 -20.35 11.84 14.64
N ILE A 395 -20.92 10.69 14.29
CA ILE A 395 -22.26 10.65 13.70
C ILE A 395 -23.30 11.13 14.73
N THR A 396 -23.21 10.69 15.98
CA THR A 396 -24.08 11.16 17.07
C THR A 396 -23.93 12.66 17.31
N ARG A 397 -22.69 13.18 17.36
CA ARG A 397 -22.45 14.59 17.69
C ARG A 397 -22.76 15.55 16.54
N HIS A 398 -22.48 15.18 15.30
CA HIS A 398 -22.51 16.08 14.13
C HIS A 398 -23.50 15.64 13.05
N GLY A 399 -24.29 14.60 13.30
CA GLY A 399 -25.29 14.04 12.37
C GLY A 399 -24.71 13.24 11.20
N SER A 400 -23.43 13.45 10.86
CA SER A 400 -22.76 12.75 9.76
C SER A 400 -21.23 12.79 9.83
N VAL A 401 -20.62 11.92 9.02
CA VAL A 401 -19.19 11.88 8.66
C VAL A 401 -19.05 11.96 7.14
N ILE A 402 -17.84 11.98 6.59
CA ILE A 402 -17.61 11.77 5.14
C ILE A 402 -16.61 10.66 4.89
N ARG A 403 -17.04 9.59 4.22
CA ARG A 403 -16.12 8.59 3.67
C ARG A 403 -15.99 8.80 2.16
N CYS A 404 -14.78 9.09 1.70
CA CYS A 404 -14.45 9.12 0.28
C CYS A 404 -14.29 7.69 -0.24
N ASN A 405 -15.38 7.11 -0.74
CA ASN A 405 -15.45 5.70 -1.17
C ASN A 405 -14.51 5.37 -2.33
N ARG A 406 -14.10 6.37 -3.11
CA ARG A 406 -13.15 6.23 -4.24
C ARG A 406 -11.72 6.59 -3.89
N MET A 407 -11.43 6.86 -2.62
CA MET A 407 -10.09 7.07 -2.11
C MET A 407 -9.67 5.84 -1.30
N THR A 408 -8.51 5.28 -1.61
CA THR A 408 -7.94 4.15 -0.87
C THR A 408 -6.55 4.47 -0.38
N VAL A 409 -6.15 3.75 0.67
CA VAL A 409 -4.77 3.72 1.17
C VAL A 409 -4.22 2.30 1.07
N GLN A 410 -2.92 2.19 0.80
CA GLN A 410 -2.21 0.92 0.85
C GLN A 410 -1.40 0.84 2.15
N ALA A 411 -2.07 0.35 3.20
CA ALA A 411 -1.50 0.10 4.53
C ALA A 411 -1.16 -1.40 4.71
N LYS A 412 -0.24 -1.71 5.61
CA LYS A 412 0.14 -3.07 6.02
C LYS A 412 -0.47 -3.46 7.38
N HIS A 413 -1.31 -2.61 7.97
CA HIS A 413 -1.77 -2.61 9.37
C HIS A 413 -2.25 -3.94 9.95
N GLN A 414 -2.55 -4.95 9.14
CA GLN A 414 -2.95 -6.29 9.59
C GLN A 414 -1.76 -7.21 9.91
N THR A 415 -0.59 -6.94 9.35
CA THR A 415 0.58 -7.83 9.43
C THR A 415 1.78 -7.18 10.12
N ASN A 416 1.73 -5.88 10.41
CA ASN A 416 2.84 -5.19 11.04
C ASN A 416 3.03 -5.62 12.49
N SER A 417 4.29 -5.64 12.92
CA SER A 417 4.66 -5.69 14.33
C SER A 417 4.33 -4.35 15.02
N GLY A 418 3.77 -4.43 16.23
CA GLY A 418 3.42 -3.26 17.05
C GLY A 418 1.99 -2.71 16.83
N GLY A 419 1.71 -1.54 17.41
CA GLY A 419 0.43 -0.85 17.28
C GLY A 419 -0.78 -1.67 17.74
N ALA A 420 -1.89 -1.60 17.00
CA ALA A 420 -3.08 -2.39 17.32
C ALA A 420 -2.82 -3.90 17.26
N CYS A 421 -1.87 -4.37 16.45
CA CYS A 421 -1.55 -5.81 16.36
C CYS A 421 -0.92 -6.35 17.64
N SER A 422 -0.19 -5.53 18.42
CA SER A 422 0.37 -5.98 19.70
C SER A 422 -0.65 -6.15 20.81
N ASN A 423 -1.84 -5.54 20.67
CA ASN A 423 -2.92 -5.67 21.64
C ASN A 423 -3.82 -6.89 21.36
N ARG A 424 -3.66 -7.55 20.21
CA ARG A 424 -4.47 -8.72 19.85
C ARG A 424 -3.92 -9.95 20.54
N ASP A 425 -4.75 -10.59 21.36
CA ASP A 425 -4.41 -11.88 21.91
C ASP A 425 -4.82 -13.01 20.94
N LYS A 426 -4.14 -14.16 21.04
CA LYS A 426 -4.39 -15.30 20.14
C LYS A 426 -5.80 -15.89 20.27
N LYS A 427 -6.47 -15.69 21.42
CA LYS A 427 -7.82 -16.20 21.71
C LYS A 427 -8.91 -15.24 21.21
N GLY A 428 -8.54 -13.99 20.91
CA GLY A 428 -9.41 -12.89 20.51
C GLY A 428 -10.26 -12.32 21.65
N LEU A 429 -9.82 -12.45 22.91
CA LEU A 429 -10.57 -11.96 24.07
C LEU A 429 -10.58 -10.44 24.12
N GLU A 430 -9.46 -9.79 23.78
CA GLU A 430 -9.38 -8.33 23.73
C GLU A 430 -10.27 -7.78 22.61
N GLU A 431 -10.34 -8.41 21.43
CA GLU A 431 -11.32 -8.04 20.41
C GLU A 431 -12.76 -8.19 20.92
N GLN A 432 -13.09 -9.31 21.59
CA GLN A 432 -14.45 -9.55 22.11
C GLN A 432 -14.84 -8.53 23.18
N LYS A 433 -13.91 -8.15 24.06
CA LYS A 433 -14.09 -7.08 25.05
C LYS A 433 -14.42 -5.75 24.37
N ASN A 434 -13.62 -5.32 23.40
CA ASN A 434 -13.86 -4.06 22.67
C ASN A 434 -15.16 -4.10 21.85
N ILE A 435 -15.52 -5.25 21.27
CA ILE A 435 -16.82 -5.45 20.63
C ILE A 435 -17.95 -5.29 21.65
N GLY A 436 -17.84 -5.89 22.84
CA GLY A 436 -18.82 -5.71 23.92
C GLY A 436 -19.00 -4.26 24.33
N ILE A 437 -17.92 -3.46 24.38
CA ILE A 437 -17.99 -2.02 24.60
C ILE A 437 -18.79 -1.34 23.48
N LEU A 438 -18.51 -1.64 22.21
CA LEU A 438 -19.23 -1.06 21.07
C LEU A 438 -20.74 -1.36 21.10
N PHE A 439 -21.13 -2.61 21.38
CA PHE A 439 -22.55 -3.00 21.44
C PHE A 439 -23.29 -2.31 22.59
N ARG A 440 -22.61 -2.09 23.72
CA ARG A 440 -23.17 -1.38 24.88
C ARG A 440 -23.29 0.14 24.63
N LYS A 441 -22.25 0.77 24.07
CA LYS A 441 -22.25 2.22 23.80
C LYS A 441 -23.17 2.60 22.64
N TRP A 442 -23.25 1.75 21.62
CA TRP A 442 -23.95 2.03 20.36
C TRP A 442 -24.91 0.90 20.02
N PRO A 443 -25.98 0.71 20.83
CA PRO A 443 -26.95 -0.34 20.57
C PRO A 443 -27.55 -0.15 19.17
N ARG A 444 -27.72 -1.27 18.45
CA ARG A 444 -28.24 -1.34 17.06
C ARG A 444 -27.32 -0.78 15.96
N ALA A 445 -26.23 -0.09 16.30
CA ALA A 445 -25.27 0.41 15.30
C ALA A 445 -24.37 -0.70 14.74
N PHE A 446 -24.24 -1.83 15.45
CA PHE A 446 -23.33 -2.91 15.07
C PHE A 446 -24.04 -4.23 14.87
N ARG A 447 -23.51 -5.01 13.93
CA ARG A 447 -23.78 -6.45 13.78
C ARG A 447 -22.45 -7.19 13.76
N LEU A 448 -22.45 -8.43 14.25
CA LEU A 448 -21.28 -9.30 14.07
C LEU A 448 -21.09 -9.58 12.56
N HIS A 449 -19.85 -9.63 12.11
CA HIS A 449 -19.56 -9.95 10.71
C HIS A 449 -19.89 -11.44 10.46
N PRO A 450 -20.68 -11.77 9.41
CA PRO A 450 -21.23 -13.12 9.23
C PRO A 450 -20.16 -14.20 9.04
N THR A 451 -19.05 -13.86 8.36
CA THR A 451 -17.99 -14.83 8.01
C THR A 451 -16.65 -14.58 8.69
N ARG A 452 -16.50 -13.49 9.45
CA ARG A 452 -15.21 -13.10 10.04
C ARG A 452 -15.38 -13.01 11.56
N LYS A 453 -14.77 -13.96 12.27
CA LYS A 453 -14.79 -13.98 13.72
C LYS A 453 -14.13 -12.70 14.27
N ASN A 454 -14.67 -12.17 15.37
CA ASN A 454 -14.17 -10.98 16.05
C ASN A 454 -14.13 -9.72 15.15
N GLU A 455 -14.99 -9.67 14.15
CA GLU A 455 -15.21 -8.49 13.31
C GLU A 455 -16.66 -8.03 13.43
N VAL A 456 -16.88 -6.73 13.22
CA VAL A 456 -18.21 -6.11 13.25
C VAL A 456 -18.46 -5.34 11.96
N VAL A 457 -19.73 -5.16 11.63
CA VAL A 457 -20.19 -4.29 10.54
C VAL A 457 -20.95 -3.13 11.18
N LEU A 458 -20.50 -1.92 10.92
CA LEU A 458 -21.22 -0.69 11.29
C LEU A 458 -22.40 -0.49 10.34
N HIS A 459 -23.60 -0.40 10.92
CA HIS A 459 -24.86 -0.11 10.24
C HIS A 459 -25.61 0.97 11.01
N TRP A 460 -25.39 2.23 10.63
CA TRP A 460 -26.02 3.36 11.30
C TRP A 460 -27.43 3.62 10.76
N LEU A 461 -28.43 3.60 11.63
CA LEU A 461 -29.83 3.80 11.26
C LEU A 461 -30.14 5.29 11.03
N GLU A 462 -31.01 5.57 10.06
CA GLU A 462 -31.58 6.90 9.86
C GLU A 462 -32.44 7.29 11.09
N PRO A 463 -32.31 8.51 11.63
CA PRO A 463 -33.26 9.01 12.61
C PRO A 463 -34.68 8.96 12.03
N GLY A 464 -35.58 8.22 12.66
CA GLY A 464 -36.96 8.03 12.19
C GLY A 464 -37.23 6.75 11.39
N ALA A 465 -36.22 5.92 11.11
CA ALA A 465 -36.47 4.54 10.72
C ALA A 465 -37.11 3.81 11.92
N GLY A 466 -38.43 3.59 11.85
CA GLY A 466 -39.28 3.16 12.97
C GLY A 466 -38.70 2.01 13.80
N LYS A 467 -38.99 2.01 15.11
CA LYS A 467 -38.58 0.95 16.05
C LYS A 467 -39.15 -0.42 15.66
N ASP A 468 -40.26 -0.43 14.93
CA ASP A 468 -41.05 -1.63 14.62
C ASP A 468 -40.78 -2.18 13.21
N GLY A 469 -39.89 -1.53 12.45
CA GLY A 469 -39.34 -2.14 11.25
C GLY A 469 -38.33 -3.19 11.67
N GLU A 470 -38.72 -4.46 11.65
CA GLU A 470 -37.74 -5.55 11.53
C GLU A 470 -36.69 -5.11 10.51
N PRO A 471 -35.38 -5.26 10.81
CA PRO A 471 -34.34 -4.78 9.94
C PRO A 471 -34.55 -5.37 8.56
N SER A 472 -35.07 -4.56 7.64
CA SER A 472 -35.20 -4.91 6.23
C SER A 472 -33.85 -5.49 5.83
N THR A 473 -33.83 -6.79 5.58
CA THR A 473 -32.74 -7.49 4.91
C THR A 473 -32.71 -6.91 3.51
N GLY A 474 -32.16 -5.69 3.39
CA GLY A 474 -32.04 -4.99 2.12
C GLY A 474 -31.49 -5.98 1.11
N ALA A 475 -32.30 -6.23 0.09
CA ALA A 475 -32.26 -7.40 -0.78
C ALA A 475 -30.83 -7.72 -1.26
N HIS A 476 -30.11 -8.50 -0.47
CA HIS A 476 -29.31 -9.56 -1.03
C HIS A 476 -30.35 -10.49 -1.65
N ARG A 477 -30.35 -10.61 -2.98
CA ARG A 477 -31.09 -11.66 -3.67
C ARG A 477 -30.71 -12.97 -2.99
N ASP A 478 -31.64 -13.52 -2.21
CA ASP A 478 -31.50 -14.84 -1.64
C ASP A 478 -31.27 -15.82 -2.81
N PRO A 479 -30.24 -16.68 -2.77
CA PRO A 479 -30.25 -17.87 -3.60
C PRO A 479 -31.46 -18.71 -3.17
N GLY A 480 -32.31 -19.08 -4.13
CA GLY A 480 -33.63 -19.67 -3.89
C GLY A 480 -33.66 -20.89 -2.95
N PRO A 481 -34.87 -21.25 -2.47
CA PRO A 481 -35.04 -22.13 -1.33
C PRO A 481 -34.60 -23.56 -1.62
N ALA A 482 -33.65 -24.06 -0.82
CA ALA A 482 -33.42 -25.50 -0.69
C ALA A 482 -34.55 -26.12 0.13
N LYS A 483 -35.16 -27.17 -0.42
CA LYS A 483 -36.33 -27.88 0.11
C LYS A 483 -36.09 -28.37 1.54
N ALA A 484 -37.13 -28.19 2.36
CA ALA A 484 -37.23 -28.64 3.74
C ALA A 484 -37.28 -30.16 3.87
N GLY A 485 -36.64 -30.69 4.92
CA GLY A 485 -36.78 -32.06 5.37
C GLY A 485 -36.55 -32.18 6.88
N GLY A 486 -37.63 -32.46 7.60
CA GLY A 486 -37.71 -33.30 8.81
C GLY A 486 -36.85 -32.97 10.04
N LYS A 487 -37.51 -32.55 11.13
CA LYS A 487 -36.96 -32.54 12.49
C LYS A 487 -36.80 -33.97 13.04
N ALA A 488 -35.67 -34.24 13.69
CA ALA A 488 -35.58 -35.18 14.80
C ALA A 488 -34.57 -34.66 15.83
N VAL A 489 -35.02 -34.60 17.09
CA VAL A 489 -34.25 -34.16 18.26
C VAL A 489 -33.42 -35.34 18.76
N LEU A 490 -32.10 -35.15 18.90
CA LEU A 490 -31.24 -36.03 19.69
C LEU A 490 -30.11 -35.23 20.33
N LYS A 491 -30.10 -35.21 21.66
CA LYS A 491 -29.01 -34.72 22.51
C LYS A 491 -27.77 -35.56 22.22
N HIS A 492 -26.67 -34.96 21.78
CA HIS A 492 -25.33 -35.50 22.01
C HIS A 492 -24.26 -34.40 22.04
N THR A 493 -23.40 -34.54 23.04
CA THR A 493 -22.13 -33.88 23.29
C THR A 493 -21.25 -33.77 22.03
N LEU A 494 -20.88 -32.53 21.65
CA LEU A 494 -20.01 -32.29 20.50
C LEU A 494 -18.53 -32.23 20.90
N LYS A 495 -17.82 -33.34 20.66
CA LYS A 495 -16.41 -33.31 20.27
C LYS A 495 -16.32 -32.68 18.88
N ALA A 496 -15.46 -31.67 18.71
CA ALA A 496 -15.27 -30.97 17.45
C ALA A 496 -14.76 -31.93 16.35
N LYS A 497 -15.65 -32.30 15.42
CA LYS A 497 -15.29 -32.94 14.15
C LYS A 497 -14.97 -31.84 13.14
N ALA A 498 -13.80 -31.91 12.53
CA ALA A 498 -13.35 -30.96 11.51
C ALA A 498 -14.36 -30.89 10.36
N VAL A 499 -14.88 -29.69 10.07
CA VAL A 499 -15.73 -29.45 8.90
C VAL A 499 -14.83 -29.48 7.65
N PRO A 500 -15.14 -30.31 6.63
CA PRO A 500 -14.37 -30.33 5.39
C PRO A 500 -14.53 -29.01 4.64
N ALA A 501 -13.41 -28.49 4.12
CA ALA A 501 -13.38 -27.28 3.32
C ALA A 501 -14.24 -27.43 2.04
N PRO A 502 -14.91 -26.38 1.56
CA PRO A 502 -15.77 -26.45 0.39
C PRO A 502 -14.95 -26.79 -0.88
N ALA A 503 -15.25 -27.95 -1.46
CA ALA A 503 -14.66 -28.46 -2.71
C ALA A 503 -15.22 -27.70 -3.93
N GLY A 504 -14.84 -26.43 -4.11
CA GLY A 504 -15.54 -25.54 -5.06
C GLY A 504 -14.80 -25.10 -6.33
N ARG A 505 -13.46 -25.20 -6.42
CA ARG A 505 -12.73 -24.71 -7.62
C ARG A 505 -11.59 -25.59 -8.11
N THR A 506 -11.08 -26.49 -7.28
CA THR A 506 -10.03 -27.43 -7.66
C THR A 506 -10.59 -28.65 -8.41
N ALA A 507 -11.80 -29.08 -8.07
CA ALA A 507 -12.46 -30.26 -8.63
C ALA A 507 -12.72 -30.15 -10.14
N ALA A 508 -12.91 -28.94 -10.66
CA ALA A 508 -13.14 -28.73 -12.09
C ALA A 508 -11.88 -28.90 -12.96
N ARG A 509 -10.68 -28.94 -12.37
CA ARG A 509 -9.42 -28.93 -13.12
C ARG A 509 -8.68 -30.26 -13.14
N PHE A 510 -8.82 -31.05 -12.08
CA PHE A 510 -8.18 -32.35 -11.96
C PHE A 510 -9.23 -33.37 -11.49
N PRO A 511 -9.56 -34.40 -12.28
CA PRO A 511 -10.54 -35.41 -11.89
C PRO A 511 -10.07 -36.09 -10.61
N PRO A 512 -10.83 -36.03 -9.50
CA PRO A 512 -10.38 -36.54 -8.19
C PRO A 512 -9.95 -38.00 -8.20
N GLN A 513 -10.58 -38.81 -9.07
CA GLN A 513 -10.35 -40.25 -9.18
C GLN A 513 -9.26 -40.64 -10.18
N ALA A 514 -8.73 -39.70 -10.96
CA ALA A 514 -7.67 -40.01 -11.92
C ALA A 514 -6.42 -40.50 -11.18
N VAL A 515 -5.84 -41.61 -11.66
CA VAL A 515 -4.64 -42.21 -11.07
C VAL A 515 -3.40 -41.56 -11.67
N LEU A 516 -2.48 -41.10 -10.81
CA LEU A 516 -1.23 -40.51 -11.24
C LEU A 516 -0.25 -41.61 -11.64
N LEU A 517 0.17 -41.62 -12.91
CA LEU A 517 1.17 -42.54 -13.41
C LEU A 517 2.54 -41.85 -13.55
N PRO A 518 3.65 -42.56 -13.31
CA PRO A 518 4.97 -42.02 -13.56
C PRO A 518 5.20 -41.87 -15.07
N ALA A 519 5.82 -40.76 -15.47
CA ALA A 519 6.20 -40.53 -16.86
C ALA A 519 7.72 -40.27 -16.97
N LYS A 520 8.16 -39.07 -17.34
CA LYS A 520 9.58 -38.73 -17.47
C LYS A 520 10.24 -38.58 -16.10
N LYS A 521 11.49 -39.01 -15.98
CA LYS A 521 12.30 -38.79 -14.78
C LYS A 521 12.81 -37.34 -14.75
N SER A 522 12.57 -36.64 -13.63
CA SER A 522 13.22 -35.35 -13.37
C SER A 522 14.71 -35.55 -13.08
N ARG A 523 15.54 -34.55 -13.39
CA ARG A 523 16.97 -34.53 -12.99
C ARG A 523 17.16 -34.09 -11.53
N THR A 524 16.12 -33.57 -10.88
CA THR A 524 16.20 -33.06 -9.52
C THR A 524 15.80 -34.15 -8.52
N PRO A 525 16.67 -34.57 -7.58
CA PRO A 525 16.42 -35.73 -6.70
C PRO A 525 15.10 -35.68 -5.92
N TYR A 526 14.75 -34.52 -5.34
CA TYR A 526 13.50 -34.41 -4.57
C TYR A 526 12.25 -34.51 -5.45
N LEU A 527 12.31 -34.08 -6.73
CA LEU A 527 11.21 -34.24 -7.68
C LEU A 527 11.04 -35.70 -8.09
N VAL A 528 12.14 -36.45 -8.27
CA VAL A 528 12.10 -37.89 -8.53
C VAL A 528 11.43 -38.62 -7.36
N GLN A 529 11.87 -38.34 -6.13
CA GLN A 529 11.28 -38.94 -4.93
C GLN A 529 9.80 -38.59 -4.79
N ARG A 530 9.45 -37.32 -5.02
CA ARG A 530 8.07 -36.81 -4.97
C ARG A 530 7.17 -37.53 -5.98
N CYS A 531 7.57 -37.58 -7.26
CA CYS A 531 6.75 -38.21 -8.32
C CYS A 531 6.66 -39.72 -8.13
N ARG A 532 7.75 -40.38 -7.72
CA ARG A 532 7.74 -41.82 -7.40
C ARG A 532 6.77 -42.16 -6.27
N ALA A 533 6.70 -41.32 -5.24
CA ALA A 533 5.79 -41.53 -4.12
C ALA A 533 4.32 -41.15 -4.40
N LEU A 534 4.07 -40.47 -5.53
CA LEU A 534 2.74 -40.12 -6.03
C LEU A 534 2.21 -41.11 -7.08
N ALA A 535 3.10 -41.85 -7.74
CA ALA A 535 2.74 -42.90 -8.69
C ALA A 535 1.77 -43.91 -8.05
N GLY A 536 0.67 -44.20 -8.74
CA GLY A 536 -0.40 -45.08 -8.28
C GLY A 536 -1.43 -44.44 -7.34
N LYS A 537 -1.26 -43.17 -6.94
CA LYS A 537 -2.23 -42.47 -6.09
C LYS A 537 -3.25 -41.71 -6.94
N THR A 538 -4.47 -41.58 -6.44
CA THR A 538 -5.46 -40.69 -7.06
C THR A 538 -5.11 -39.22 -6.83
N VAL A 539 -5.60 -38.34 -7.71
CA VAL A 539 -5.51 -36.88 -7.54
C VAL A 539 -6.00 -36.44 -6.16
N GLN A 540 -7.12 -37.00 -5.67
CA GLN A 540 -7.65 -36.67 -4.35
C GLN A 540 -6.66 -37.00 -3.23
N VAL A 541 -6.11 -38.21 -3.22
CA VAL A 541 -5.12 -38.65 -2.21
C VAL A 541 -3.88 -37.76 -2.26
N ALA A 542 -3.41 -37.44 -3.46
CA ALA A 542 -2.27 -36.56 -3.67
C ALA A 542 -2.48 -35.16 -3.07
N LEU A 543 -3.67 -34.57 -3.25
CA LEU A 543 -3.94 -33.20 -2.80
C LEU A 543 -4.36 -33.11 -1.32
N ASP A 544 -4.96 -34.16 -0.78
CA ASP A 544 -5.47 -34.16 0.59
C ASP A 544 -4.40 -34.53 1.61
N THR A 545 -3.68 -35.61 1.36
CA THR A 545 -2.88 -36.29 2.39
C THR A 545 -1.38 -36.31 2.11
N PHE A 546 -0.95 -36.05 0.86
CA PHE A 546 0.45 -36.22 0.50
C PHE A 546 1.32 -35.03 0.94
N PHE A 547 2.46 -35.35 1.54
CA PHE A 547 3.52 -34.41 1.91
C PHE A 547 4.84 -34.86 1.29
N PHE A 548 5.67 -33.91 0.86
CA PHE A 548 6.99 -34.18 0.31
C PHE A 548 8.04 -33.26 0.95
N ARG A 549 9.33 -33.62 0.85
CA ARG A 549 10.43 -32.73 1.24
C ARG A 549 10.95 -31.99 0.01
N ASN A 550 11.13 -30.68 0.12
CA ASN A 550 11.74 -29.88 -0.94
C ASN A 550 13.28 -30.03 -0.96
N ALA A 551 13.96 -29.34 -1.87
CA ALA A 551 15.43 -29.33 -1.95
C ALA A 551 16.16 -28.87 -0.68
N ARG A 552 15.47 -28.21 0.27
CA ARG A 552 16.01 -27.76 1.56
C ARG A 552 15.63 -28.71 2.71
N GLY A 553 15.02 -29.87 2.41
CA GLY A 553 14.55 -30.83 3.41
C GLY A 553 13.25 -30.44 4.13
N THR A 554 12.66 -29.29 3.83
CA THR A 554 11.41 -28.82 4.47
C THR A 554 10.22 -29.67 4.00
N LYS A 555 9.44 -30.20 4.95
CA LYS A 555 8.21 -30.96 4.67
C LYS A 555 7.09 -30.00 4.26
N LEU A 556 6.54 -30.17 3.06
CA LEU A 556 5.48 -29.35 2.48
C LEU A 556 4.30 -30.21 2.07
N LYS A 557 3.07 -29.68 2.20
CA LYS A 557 1.86 -30.31 1.64
C LYS A 557 1.89 -30.19 0.12
N TYR A 558 1.51 -31.24 -0.59
CA TYR A 558 1.38 -31.23 -2.04
C TYR A 558 0.12 -30.47 -2.46
N LEU A 559 0.27 -29.47 -3.31
CA LEU A 559 -0.81 -28.55 -3.67
C LEU A 559 -1.19 -28.68 -5.16
N PRO A 560 -2.35 -28.15 -5.58
CA PRO A 560 -2.81 -28.24 -6.97
C PRO A 560 -1.82 -27.66 -7.99
N ARG A 561 -1.01 -26.66 -7.59
CA ARG A 561 0.05 -26.09 -8.42
C ARG A 561 1.24 -27.04 -8.63
N ASP A 562 1.52 -27.92 -7.67
CA ASP A 562 2.58 -28.92 -7.79
C ASP A 562 2.14 -30.00 -8.78
N LEU A 563 0.89 -30.47 -8.67
CA LEU A 563 0.30 -31.38 -9.64
C LEU A 563 0.30 -30.79 -11.05
N GLN A 564 -0.13 -29.53 -11.20
CA GLN A 564 -0.09 -28.84 -12.49
C GLN A 564 1.32 -28.79 -13.09
N TYR A 565 2.33 -28.52 -12.25
CA TYR A 565 3.73 -28.46 -12.67
C TYR A 565 4.25 -29.84 -13.09
N ASP A 566 3.95 -30.89 -12.32
CA ASP A 566 4.42 -32.25 -12.61
C ASP A 566 3.75 -32.82 -13.87
N LEU A 567 2.48 -32.52 -14.12
CA LEU A 567 1.78 -32.87 -15.37
C LEU A 567 2.35 -32.10 -16.57
N LYS A 568 2.51 -30.77 -16.46
CA LYS A 568 3.05 -29.93 -17.55
C LYS A 568 4.50 -30.27 -17.90
N SER A 569 5.30 -30.67 -16.92
CA SER A 569 6.69 -31.07 -17.12
C SER A 569 6.81 -32.52 -17.61
N GLY A 570 5.69 -33.25 -17.66
CA GLY A 570 5.64 -34.65 -18.05
C GLY A 570 6.28 -35.60 -17.04
N PHE A 571 6.35 -35.22 -15.76
CA PHE A 571 6.86 -36.08 -14.69
C PHE A 571 5.80 -37.07 -14.20
N LEU A 572 4.53 -36.66 -14.28
CA LEU A 572 3.36 -37.50 -14.05
C LEU A 572 2.42 -37.40 -15.25
N THR A 573 1.63 -38.44 -15.46
CA THR A 573 0.44 -38.45 -16.33
C THR A 573 -0.78 -38.88 -15.51
N MET A 574 -1.99 -38.70 -16.05
CA MET A 574 -3.23 -39.16 -15.42
C MET A 574 -3.79 -40.31 -16.25
N ALA A 575 -4.14 -41.42 -15.60
CA ALA A 575 -4.91 -42.51 -16.19
C ALA A 575 -6.35 -42.48 -15.68
N GLY A 576 -7.28 -42.84 -16.57
CA GLY A 576 -8.72 -42.83 -16.29
C GLY A 576 -9.44 -41.59 -16.83
N HIS A 577 -9.09 -41.13 -18.03
CA HIS A 577 -9.87 -40.16 -18.77
C HIS A 577 -9.93 -40.47 -20.25
#